data_AF-A0A962PBU1-F1
#
_entry.id   AF-A0A962PBU1-F1
#
_cell.length_a   1.000
_cell.length_b   1.000
_cell.length_c   1.000
_cell.angle_alpha   90.00
_cell.angle_beta   90.00
_cell.angle_gamma   90.00
#
_symmetry.space_group_name_H-M   'P 1'
#
loop_
_entity.id
_entity.type
_entity.pdbx_description
1 polymer ?
#
loop_
_entity_poly.entity_id
_entity_poly.type
_entity_poly.pdbx_seq_one_letter_code
_entity_poly.pdbx_strand_id
1 'polypeptide(L)'
;LASNEYFKTVQPGQLEADIVSPVFKDLKGGKYKVVSFYAKKARGAMARYIIDSELNDAAGLQKFRGEGYRYDRAQSTARELVFTRDAPP
;
A
#
# COMPACT_ATOMS: atom_id res chain seq x y z
N LEU A 1 -4.89 -5.96 2.20
CA LEU A 1 -3.80 -5.24 2.91
C LEU A 1 -3.15 -6.14 3.99
N ALA A 2 -2.70 -7.33 3.65
CA ALA A 2 -2.10 -8.28 4.60
C ALA A 2 -0.56 -8.28 4.52
N SER A 3 0.11 -8.89 5.49
CA SER A 3 1.52 -9.26 5.31
C SER A 3 1.63 -10.43 4.32
N ASN A 4 2.82 -10.64 3.75
CA ASN A 4 3.06 -11.78 2.85
C ASN A 4 2.86 -13.12 3.55
N GLU A 5 3.07 -13.20 4.87
CA GLU A 5 2.86 -14.41 5.65
C GLU A 5 1.39 -14.83 5.66
N TYR A 6 0.48 -13.91 5.96
CA TYR A 6 -0.96 -14.18 5.88
C TYR A 6 -1.43 -14.33 4.43
N PHE A 7 -0.88 -13.59 3.48
CA PHE A 7 -1.31 -13.71 2.09
C PHE A 7 -0.98 -15.08 1.47
N LYS A 8 0.05 -15.79 1.95
CA LYS A 8 0.38 -17.14 1.49
C LYS A 8 -0.73 -18.17 1.74
N THR A 9 -1.64 -17.92 2.67
CA THR A 9 -2.77 -18.82 2.94
C THR A 9 -3.91 -18.59 1.95
N VAL A 10 -3.88 -17.49 1.18
CA VAL A 10 -4.81 -17.23 0.08
C VAL A 10 -4.36 -18.08 -1.12
N GLN A 11 -5.32 -18.55 -1.93
CA GLN A 11 -5.07 -19.24 -3.19
C GLN A 11 -5.42 -18.30 -4.36
N PRO A 12 -4.49 -17.46 -4.85
CA PRO A 12 -4.80 -16.40 -5.82
C PRO A 12 -5.41 -16.93 -7.11
N GLY A 13 -5.00 -18.12 -7.55
CA GLY A 13 -5.50 -18.74 -8.78
C GLY A 13 -6.95 -19.21 -8.70
N GLN A 14 -7.56 -19.22 -7.52
CA GLN A 14 -8.97 -19.55 -7.31
C GLN A 14 -9.83 -18.32 -7.05
N LEU A 15 -9.24 -17.12 -7.11
CA LEU A 15 -9.94 -15.87 -6.83
C LEU A 15 -10.38 -15.23 -8.15
N GLU A 16 -11.69 -15.03 -8.33
CA GLU A 16 -12.25 -14.25 -9.42
C GLU A 16 -12.19 -12.73 -9.12
N ALA A 17 -10.99 -12.23 -8.83
CA ALA A 17 -10.76 -10.81 -8.57
C ALA A 17 -9.32 -10.38 -8.90
N ASP A 18 -9.17 -9.10 -9.25
CA ASP A 18 -7.85 -8.49 -9.39
C ASP A 18 -7.22 -8.23 -8.02
N ILE A 19 -5.97 -8.69 -7.88
CA ILE A 19 -5.20 -8.51 -6.65
C ILE A 19 -4.30 -7.29 -6.82
N VAL A 20 -4.59 -6.25 -6.05
CA VAL A 20 -3.78 -5.04 -5.95
C VAL A 20 -3.07 -4.99 -4.60
N SER A 21 -1.76 -4.76 -4.64
CA SER A 21 -0.88 -4.75 -3.47
C SER A 21 -0.27 -3.37 -3.23
N PRO A 22 -0.77 -2.60 -2.24
CA PRO A 22 -0.13 -1.38 -1.79
C PRO A 22 1.18 -1.65 -1.04
N VAL A 23 2.26 -0.98 -1.45
CA VAL A 23 3.60 -1.09 -0.85
C VAL A 23 4.04 0.26 -0.32
N PHE A 24 4.34 0.32 0.98
CA PHE A 24 4.76 1.54 1.66
C PHE A 24 6.28 1.53 1.88
N LYS A 25 6.95 2.56 1.36
CA LYS A 25 8.40 2.73 1.47
C LYS A 25 8.74 4.08 2.11
N ASP A 26 9.74 4.08 2.98
CA ASP A 26 10.25 5.28 3.65
C ASP A 26 11.67 5.57 3.18
N LEU A 27 12.01 6.85 3.06
CA LEU A 27 13.37 7.28 2.71
C LEU A 27 14.33 6.95 3.86
N LYS A 28 15.32 6.09 3.59
CA LYS A 28 16.35 5.72 4.56
C LYS A 28 17.71 5.60 3.87
N GLY A 29 18.65 6.47 4.24
CA GLY A 29 19.99 6.49 3.64
C GLY A 29 19.96 6.77 2.13
N GLY A 30 19.13 7.72 1.69
CA GLY A 30 19.03 8.13 0.29
C GLY A 30 18.24 7.19 -0.64
N LYS A 31 17.65 6.11 -0.11
CA LYS A 31 16.81 5.17 -0.89
C LYS A 31 15.50 4.87 -0.18
N TYR A 32 14.42 4.71 -0.93
CA TYR A 32 13.13 4.28 -0.40
C TYR A 32 13.15 2.78 -0.11
N LYS A 33 12.86 2.40 1.13
CA LYS A 33 12.81 0.99 1.57
C LYS A 33 11.59 0.74 2.44
N VAL A 34 11.10 -0.49 2.44
CA VAL A 34 10.03 -0.88 3.37
C VAL A 34 10.58 -0.91 4.79
N VAL A 35 10.05 -0.06 5.66
CA VAL A 35 10.32 -0.08 7.10
C VAL A 35 9.12 -0.74 7.79
N SER A 36 9.29 -1.98 8.26
CA SER A 36 8.18 -2.86 8.64
C SER A 36 7.23 -2.27 9.69
N PHE A 37 7.74 -1.48 10.64
CA PHE A 37 6.90 -0.84 11.67
C PHE A 37 5.94 0.18 11.05
N TYR A 38 6.45 1.06 10.18
CA TYR A 38 5.64 2.06 9.47
C TYR A 38 4.73 1.42 8.43
N ALA A 39 5.22 0.43 7.68
CA ALA A 39 4.41 -0.27 6.70
C ALA A 39 3.18 -0.95 7.34
N LYS A 40 3.28 -1.47 8.57
CA LYS A 40 2.14 -2.01 9.31
C LYS A 40 1.11 -0.92 9.65
N LYS A 41 1.55 0.22 10.18
CA LYS A 41 0.69 1.38 10.47
C LYS A 41 0.02 1.91 9.19
N ALA A 42 0.79 2.08 8.12
CA ALA A 42 0.31 2.59 6.84
C ALA A 42 -0.75 1.68 6.19
N ARG A 43 -0.60 0.35 6.31
CA ARG A 43 -1.65 -0.59 5.88
C ARG A 43 -2.97 -0.38 6.62
N GLY A 44 -2.91 -0.17 7.94
CA GLY A 44 -4.10 0.16 8.73
C GLY A 44 -4.73 1.49 8.30
N ALA A 45 -3.91 2.52 8.07
CA ALA A 45 -4.38 3.81 7.59
C ALA A 45 -5.02 3.73 6.19
N MET A 46 -4.45 2.94 5.28
CA MET A 46 -5.03 2.69 3.96
C MET A 46 -6.36 1.93 4.06
N ALA A 47 -6.45 0.92 4.93
CA ALA A 47 -7.70 0.19 5.15
C ALA A 47 -8.80 1.12 5.66
N ARG A 48 -8.46 2.00 6.62
CA ARG A 48 -9.37 3.03 7.10
C ARG A 48 -9.79 3.99 5.98
N TYR A 49 -8.85 4.47 5.17
CA TYR A 49 -9.16 5.36 4.04
C TYR A 49 -10.13 4.73 3.03
N ILE A 50 -9.96 3.44 2.71
CA ILE A 50 -10.89 2.71 1.82
C ILE A 50 -12.31 2.74 2.38
N ILE A 51 -12.46 2.50 3.69
CA ILE A 51 -13.76 2.48 4.36
C ILE A 51 -14.35 3.89 4.46
N ASP A 52 -13.59 4.84 5.02
CA ASP A 52 -14.05 6.22 5.28
C ASP A 52 -14.40 6.97 3.98
N SER A 53 -13.77 6.61 2.86
CA SER A 53 -14.03 7.22 1.54
C SER A 53 -14.94 6.37 0.64
N GLU A 54 -15.51 5.28 1.16
CA GLU A 54 -16.39 4.35 0.43
C GLU A 54 -15.83 3.96 -0.95
N LEU A 55 -14.53 3.65 -1.01
CA LEU A 55 -13.85 3.40 -2.27
C LEU A 55 -14.27 2.06 -2.87
N ASN A 56 -14.88 2.13 -4.05
CA ASN A 56 -15.31 0.97 -4.84
C ASN A 56 -14.39 0.67 -6.03
N ASP A 57 -13.34 1.47 -6.25
CA ASP A 57 -12.38 1.30 -7.35
C ASP A 57 -10.93 1.42 -6.84
N ALA A 58 -10.09 0.46 -7.25
CA ALA A 58 -8.67 0.42 -6.93
C ALA A 58 -7.91 1.66 -7.43
N ALA A 59 -8.33 2.31 -8.51
CA ALA A 59 -7.71 3.55 -8.97
C ALA A 59 -7.80 4.67 -7.91
N GLY A 60 -8.84 4.66 -7.06
CA GLY A 60 -9.02 5.59 -5.96
C GLY A 60 -7.91 5.52 -4.90
N LEU A 61 -7.24 4.37 -4.76
CA LEU A 61 -6.12 4.18 -3.83
C LEU A 61 -4.94 5.11 -4.12
N GLN A 62 -4.73 5.47 -5.39
CA GLN A 62 -3.63 6.36 -5.80
C GLN A 62 -3.76 7.77 -5.18
N LYS A 63 -4.96 8.14 -4.72
CA LYS A 63 -5.24 9.42 -4.04
C LYS A 63 -4.95 9.38 -2.54
N PHE A 64 -4.62 8.23 -1.97
CA PHE A 64 -4.26 8.11 -0.55
C PHE A 64 -3.10 9.03 -0.17
N ARG A 65 -3.26 9.79 0.92
CA ARG A 65 -2.23 10.69 1.48
C ARG A 65 -2.02 10.53 2.99
N GLY A 66 -2.52 9.42 3.57
CA GLY A 66 -2.42 9.18 5.01
C GLY A 66 -0.97 9.04 5.48
N GLU A 67 -0.71 9.44 6.72
CA GLU A 67 0.59 9.28 7.39
C GLU A 67 1.78 9.93 6.64
N GLY A 68 1.53 10.89 5.74
CA GLY A 68 2.56 11.57 4.94
C GLY A 68 3.03 10.79 3.71
N TYR A 69 2.40 9.67 3.37
CA TYR A 69 2.71 8.92 2.16
C TYR A 69 2.12 9.58 0.90
N ARG A 70 2.80 9.42 -0.23
CA ARG A 70 2.32 9.82 -1.56
C ARG A 70 2.49 8.70 -2.56
N TYR A 71 1.57 8.60 -3.52
CA TYR A 71 1.67 7.63 -4.61
C TYR A 71 2.87 7.94 -5.52
N ASP A 72 3.68 6.93 -5.81
CA ASP A 72 4.83 7.00 -6.71
C ASP A 72 4.51 6.24 -8.00
N ARG A 73 4.10 6.98 -9.03
CA ARG A 73 3.73 6.40 -10.32
C ARG A 73 4.90 5.69 -11.02
N ALA A 74 6.13 6.19 -10.85
CA ALA A 74 7.30 5.65 -11.54
C ALA A 74 7.71 4.28 -10.99
N GLN A 75 7.50 4.05 -9.69
CA GLN A 75 7.76 2.76 -9.05
C GLN A 75 6.54 1.82 -9.06
N SER A 76 5.37 2.28 -9.50
CA SER A 76 4.13 1.50 -9.46
C SER A 76 3.85 0.74 -10.75
N THR A 77 3.10 -0.34 -10.62
CA THR A 77 2.55 -1.12 -11.73
C THR A 77 1.03 -1.20 -11.60
N ALA A 78 0.36 -1.87 -12.54
CA ALA A 78 -1.08 -2.10 -12.45
C ALA A 78 -1.51 -2.87 -11.19
N ARG A 79 -0.64 -3.74 -10.65
CA ARG A 79 -0.94 -4.61 -9.50
C ARG A 79 -0.17 -4.27 -8.24
N GLU A 80 0.90 -3.48 -8.34
CA GLU A 80 1.68 -3.02 -7.19
C GLU A 80 1.65 -1.49 -7.14
N LEU A 81 0.98 -0.93 -6.13
CA LEU A 81 0.88 0.51 -5.94
C LEU A 81 1.89 0.94 -4.87
N VAL A 82 2.94 1.65 -5.29
CA VAL A 82 4.01 2.09 -4.39
C VAL A 82 3.68 3.46 -3.83
N PHE A 83 3.80 3.59 -2.52
CA PHE A 83 3.65 4.83 -1.78
C PHE A 83 4.95 5.15 -1.04
N THR A 84 5.47 6.36 -1.24
CA THR A 84 6.74 6.82 -0.66
C THR A 84 6.52 7.92 0.35
N ARG A 85 7.43 8.00 1.33
CA ARG A 85 7.43 9.05 2.36
C ARG A 85 8.86 9.45 2.71
N ASP A 86 9.09 10.76 2.87
CA ASP A 86 10.45 11.32 3.00
C ASP A 86 10.93 11.35 4.44
N ALA A 87 10.01 11.51 5.39
CA ALA A 87 10.30 11.53 6.81
C ALA A 87 9.20 10.78 7.58
N PRO A 88 9.56 10.10 8.69
CA PRO A 88 8.56 9.55 9.60
C PRO A 88 7.66 10.67 10.17
N PRO A 89 6.43 10.33 10.60
CA PRO A 89 5.50 11.29 11.16
C PRO A 89 5.85 11.65 12.60
#